data_AF-A0A955K3S5-F1
#
_entry.id   AF-A0A955K3S5-F1
#
_cell.length_a   1.000
_cell.length_b   1.000
_cell.length_c   1.000
_cell.angle_alpha   90.00
_cell.angle_beta   90.00
_cell.angle_gamma   90.00
#
_symmetry.space_group_name_H-M   'P 1'
#
loop_
_entity.id
_entity.type
_entity.pdbx_description
1 polymer ?
#
loop_
_entity_poly.entity_id
_entity_poly.type
_entity_poly.pdbx_seq_one_letter_code
_entity_poly.pdbx_strand_id
1 'polypeptide(L)' 'MKCPKCDKEMKKVGWQITNNQKSGKDFKEYDKNTYQCKDDDIWVTTEIPVENQNS' A
#
# COMPACT_ATOMS: atom_id res chain seq x y z
N MET A 1 10.51 1.25 1.32
CA MET A 1 10.20 0.14 0.38
C MET A 1 11.16 0.29 -0.76
N LYS A 2 11.84 -0.79 -1.16
CA LYS A 2 12.84 -0.74 -2.23
C LYS A 2 12.20 -0.90 -3.61
N CYS A 3 12.75 -0.19 -4.59
CA CYS A 3 12.38 -0.30 -6.00
C CYS A 3 12.80 -1.69 -6.52
N PRO A 4 11.90 -2.46 -7.15
CA PRO A 4 12.22 -3.82 -7.62
C PRO A 4 13.26 -3.86 -8.77
N LYS A 5 13.56 -2.72 -9.39
CA LYS A 5 14.50 -2.62 -10.51
C LYS A 5 15.90 -2.16 -10.07
N CYS A 6 15.98 -1.11 -9.24
CA CYS A 6 17.26 -0.47 -8.88
C CYS A 6 17.62 -0.58 -7.39
N ASP A 7 16.79 -1.24 -6.58
CA ASP A 7 16.95 -1.45 -5.13
C ASP A 7 17.02 -0.17 -4.28
N LYS A 8 16.82 1.02 -4.87
CA LYS A 8 16.76 2.29 -4.13
C LYS A 8 15.44 2.46 -3.38
N GLU A 9 15.46 3.26 -2.31
CA GLU A 9 14.25 3.59 -1.55
C GLU A 9 13.23 4.37 -2.41
N MET A 10 11.98 3.92 -2.35
CA MET A 10 10.84 4.57 -2.99
C MET A 10 10.17 5.57 -2.04
N LYS A 11 9.69 6.68 -2.60
CA LYS A 11 8.95 7.70 -1.83
C LYS A 11 7.47 7.33 -1.78
N LYS A 12 6.86 7.33 -0.59
CA LYS A 12 5.39 7.29 -0.45
C LYS A 12 4.79 8.59 -0.97
N VAL A 13 3.91 8.50 -1.96
CA VAL A 13 3.29 9.63 -2.65
C VAL A 13 1.76 9.65 -2.54
N GLY A 14 1.16 8.54 -2.08
CA GLY A 14 -0.29 8.45 -1.85
C GLY A 14 -0.62 7.53 -0.68
N TRP A 15 -1.73 7.84 -0.02
CA TRP A 15 -2.35 7.01 1.00
C TRP A 15 -3.85 7.16 0.96
N GLN A 16 -4.57 6.06 1.13
CA GLN A 16 -6.02 6.01 1.23
C GLN A 16 -6.43 4.75 2.01
N ILE A 17 -7.59 4.79 2.66
CA ILE A 17 -8.25 3.58 3.15
C ILE A 17 -9.18 3.07 2.05
N THR A 18 -9.02 1.80 1.68
CA THR A 18 -9.95 1.08 0.78
C THR A 18 -10.65 -0.04 1.54
N ASN A 19 -11.67 -0.63 0.94
CA ASN A 19 -12.33 -1.81 1.47
C ASN A 19 -12.64 -2.81 0.35
N ASN A 20 -12.92 -4.05 0.73
CA ASN A 20 -13.25 -5.13 -0.21
C ASN A 20 -14.70 -5.11 -0.72
N GLN A 21 -15.46 -4.03 -0.46
CA GLN A 21 -16.87 -3.85 -0.86
C GLN A 21 -17.82 -4.95 -0.36
N LYS A 22 -17.41 -5.75 0.64
CA LYS A 22 -18.27 -6.72 1.31
C LYS A 22 -19.03 -6.07 2.47
N SER A 23 -19.97 -6.80 3.05
CA SER A 23 -20.72 -6.38 4.24
C SER A 23 -20.62 -7.42 5.36
N GLY A 24 -20.85 -6.99 6.61
CA GLY A 24 -20.91 -7.90 7.76
C GLY A 24 -19.53 -8.46 8.13
N LYS A 25 -19.48 -9.76 8.49
CA LYS A 25 -18.27 -10.39 9.05
C LYS A 25 -17.09 -10.49 8.09
N ASP A 26 -17.35 -10.38 6.78
CA ASP A 26 -16.31 -10.46 5.74
C ASP A 26 -15.82 -9.08 5.29
N PHE A 27 -16.38 -7.99 5.84
CA PHE A 27 -15.90 -6.64 5.59
C PHE A 27 -14.47 -6.49 6.10
N LYS A 28 -13.58 -5.99 5.23
CA LYS A 28 -12.20 -5.66 5.58
C LYS A 28 -11.83 -4.31 5.00
N GLU A 29 -11.15 -3.51 5.80
CA GLU A 29 -10.48 -2.28 5.37
C GLU A 29 -9.01 -2.56 5.10
N TYR A 30 -8.43 -1.76 4.22
CA TYR A 30 -7.05 -1.91 3.78
C TYR A 30 -6.36 -0.54 3.78
N ASP A 31 -5.14 -0.52 4.29
CA ASP A 31 -4.19 0.58 4.13
C ASP A 31 -3.60 0.50 2.72
N LYS A 32 -4.11 1.36 1.83
CA LYS A 32 -3.60 1.48 0.46
C LYS A 32 -2.55 2.56 0.38
N ASN A 33 -1.31 2.15 0.12
CA ASN A 33 -0.16 3.03 -0.01
C ASN A 33 0.37 3.00 -1.44
N THR A 34 0.68 4.17 -2.00
CA THR A 34 1.32 4.29 -3.31
C THR A 34 2.71 4.87 -3.14
N TYR A 35 3.69 4.21 -3.74
CA TYR A 35 5.11 4.56 -3.72
C TYR A 35 5.60 4.81 -5.14
N GLN A 36 6.47 5.80 -5.30
CA GLN A 36 7.13 6.12 -6.56
C GLN A 36 8.66 6.04 -6.39
N CYS A 37 9.33 5.34 -7.29
CA CYS A 37 10.75 5.46 -7.53
C CYS A 37 10.96 6.60 -8.53
N LYS A 38 11.60 7.69 -8.09
CA LYS A 38 11.81 8.87 -8.95
C LYS A 38 12.82 8.63 -10.08
N ASP A 39 13.74 7.69 -9.89
CA ASP A 39 14.85 7.47 -10.82
C ASP A 39 14.44 6.60 -12.01
N ASP A 40 13.56 5.61 -11.77
CA ASP A 40 13.10 4.66 -12.79
C ASP A 40 11.65 4.92 -13.25
N ASP A 41 10.98 5.93 -12.68
CA ASP A 41 9.54 6.20 -12.84
C ASP A 41 8.65 4.97 -12.60
N ILE A 42 9.04 4.12 -11.63
CA ILE A 42 8.29 2.94 -11.22
C ILE A 42 7.33 3.31 -10.10
N TRP A 43 6.10 2.81 -10.20
CA TRP A 43 5.06 2.99 -9.19
C TRP A 43 4.69 1.63 -8.60
N VAL A 44 4.60 1.56 -7.27
CA VAL A 44 4.16 0.36 -6.54
C VAL A 44 3.00 0.76 -5.64
N THR A 45 1.92 0.00 -5.68
CA THR A 45 0.79 0.16 -4.77
C THR A 45 0.62 -1.10 -3.93
N THR A 46 0.51 -0.93 -2.62
CA THR A 46 0.24 -2.01 -1.66
C THR A 46 -1.10 -1.77 -1.00
N GLU A 47 -1.94 -2.80 -0.90
CA GLU A 47 -3.16 -2.80 -0.10
C GLU A 47 -3.02 -3.87 0.98
N ILE A 48 -2.80 -3.45 2.22
CA ILE A 48 -2.57 -4.36 3.36
C ILE A 48 -3.80 -4.26 4.28
N PRO A 49 -4.42 -5.38 4.69
CA PRO A 49 -5.53 -5.33 5.64
C PRO A 49 -5.18 -4.50 6.87
N VAL A 50 -6.10 -3.64 7.30
CA VAL A 50 -6.02 -2.97 8.60
C VAL A 50 -6.41 -4.01 9.66
N GLU A 51 -5.55 -4.98 9.93
CA GLU A 51 -5.68 -5.84 11.11
C GLU A 51 -5.03 -5.10 12.27
N ASN A 52 -5.79 -4.90 13.36
CA ASN A 52 -5.38 -4.16 14.57
C ASN A 52 -3.87 -4.29 14.85
N GLN A 53 -3.12 -3.19 14.67
CA GLN A 53 -1.69 -3.10 15.00
C GLN A 53 -1.47 -3.08 16.52
N ASN A 54 -1.97 -4.09 17.24
CA ASN A 54 -1.64 -4.38 18.62
C ASN A 54 -1.04 -5.79 18.67
N SER A 55 0.29 -5.87 18.57
CA SER A 55 1.10 -7.04 18.94
C SER A 55 2.41 -6.55 19.51
#